data_AF-A0A931T0C4-F1
#
_entry.id   AF-A0A931T0C4-F1
#
_cell.length_a   1.000
_cell.length_b   1.000
_cell.length_c   1.000
_cell.angle_alpha   90.00
_cell.angle_beta   90.00
_cell.angle_gamma   90.00
#
_symmetry.space_group_name_H-M   'P 1'
#
loop_
_entity.id
_entity.type
_entity.pdbx_description
1 polymer ?
#
loop_
_entity_poly.entity_id
_entity_poly.type
_entity_poly.pdbx_seq_one_letter_code
_entity_poly.pdbx_strand_id
1 'polypeptide(L)'
;MMRVLVTNDDGINSAGLHALVRTLEPETETYVVAPEHERSATGHAITLHKPLRAVPATLPGSRIKGWATNGTPADCVALGVLELLPGRPDVVISGINVGPNLISTFHA
;
A
#
# COMPACT_ATOMS: atom_id res chain seq x y z
N MET A 1 16.19 13.52 -3.52
CA MET A 1 15.08 12.95 -4.30
C MET A 1 13.95 12.68 -3.32
N MET A 2 12.71 13.05 -3.64
CA MET A 2 11.58 12.90 -2.72
C MET A 2 11.30 11.41 -2.48
N ARG A 3 11.15 11.00 -1.21
CA ARG A 3 10.86 9.62 -0.83
C ARG A 3 9.36 9.42 -0.67
N VAL A 4 8.82 8.48 -1.43
CA VAL A 4 7.38 8.22 -1.51
C VAL A 4 7.07 6.82 -1.03
N LEU A 5 6.14 6.69 -0.10
CA LEU A 5 5.54 5.40 0.25
C LEU A 5 4.19 5.28 -0.48
N VAL A 6 4.01 4.20 -1.23
CA VAL A 6 2.76 3.93 -1.95
C VAL A 6 2.05 2.71 -1.35
N THR A 7 0.74 2.82 -1.19
CA THR A 7 -0.15 1.74 -0.73
C THR A 7 -1.48 1.79 -1.48
N ASN A 8 -2.40 0.86 -1.22
CA ASN A 8 -3.78 0.84 -1.75
C ASN A 8 -4.68 -0.13 -0.96
N ASP A 9 -5.97 -0.18 -1.32
CA ASP A 9 -6.95 -1.12 -0.75
C ASP A 9 -7.11 -2.40 -1.60
N ASP A 10 -6.83 -2.31 -2.91
CA ASP A 10 -7.01 -3.39 -3.89
C ASP A 10 -5.90 -4.45 -3.83
N GLY A 11 -4.81 -4.16 -3.12
CA GLY A 11 -3.68 -5.05 -2.92
C GLY A 11 -2.52 -4.87 -3.91
N ILE A 12 -1.42 -5.56 -3.60
CA ILE A 12 -0.10 -5.43 -4.23
C ILE A 12 -0.11 -5.75 -5.73
N ASN A 13 -1.06 -6.57 -6.19
CA ASN A 13 -1.17 -7.01 -7.58
C ASN A 13 -2.12 -6.13 -8.41
N SER A 14 -2.69 -5.06 -7.85
CA SER A 14 -3.67 -4.25 -8.56
C SER A 14 -3.03 -3.51 -9.75
N ALA A 15 -3.78 -3.41 -10.84
CA ALA A 15 -3.33 -2.68 -12.03
C ALA A 15 -3.14 -1.18 -11.74
N GLY A 16 -3.99 -0.60 -10.89
CA GLY A 16 -3.93 0.81 -10.48
C GLY A 16 -2.66 1.14 -9.71
N LEU A 17 -2.28 0.28 -8.75
CA LEU A 17 -1.02 0.41 -8.02
C LEU A 17 0.18 0.34 -8.96
N HIS A 18 0.22 -0.66 -9.84
CA HIS A 18 1.33 -0.80 -10.80
C HIS A 18 1.44 0.40 -11.75
N ALA A 19 0.31 0.96 -12.19
CA ALA A 19 0.32 2.16 -13.03
C ALA A 19 0.89 3.37 -12.27
N LEU A 20 0.43 3.60 -11.04
CA LEU A 20 0.94 4.68 -10.20
C LEU A 20 2.44 4.58 -9.96
N VAL A 21 2.91 3.38 -9.60
CA VAL A 21 4.32 3.09 -9.34
C VAL A 21 5.19 3.41 -10.55
N ARG A 22 4.78 2.98 -11.76
CA ARG A 22 5.54 3.25 -13.00
C ARG A 22 5.61 4.74 -13.33
N THR A 23 4.58 5.51 -12.99
CA THR A 23 4.58 6.96 -13.20
C THR A 23 5.50 7.68 -12.22
N LEU A 24 5.59 7.20 -10.97
CA LEU A 24 6.43 7.82 -9.93
C LEU A 24 7.90 7.42 -10.03
N GLU A 25 8.21 6.21 -10.49
CA GLU A 25 9.57 5.64 -10.53
C GLU A 25 10.65 6.57 -11.13
N PRO A 26 10.41 7.33 -12.21
CA PRO A 26 11.44 8.19 -12.79
C PRO A 26 11.79 9.42 -11.94
N GLU A 27 10.86 9.88 -11.09
CA GLU A 27 10.93 11.18 -10.43
C GLU A 27 11.17 11.08 -8.91
N THR A 28 10.85 9.94 -8.30
CA THR A 28 10.87 9.76 -6.84
C THR A 28 11.57 8.50 -6.37
N GLU A 29 12.08 8.53 -5.13
CA GLU A 29 12.56 7.34 -4.44
C GLU A 29 11.35 6.60 -3.86
N THR A 30 10.72 5.77 -4.69
CA THR A 30 9.44 5.13 -4.38
C THR A 30 9.63 3.79 -3.67
N TYR A 31 8.80 3.52 -2.67
CA TYR A 31 8.66 2.24 -1.97
C TYR A 31 7.18 1.84 -1.96
N VAL A 32 6.88 0.54 -2.04
CA VAL A 32 5.49 0.06 -2.08
C VAL A 32 5.23 -0.92 -0.96
N VAL A 33 4.21 -0.67 -0.15
CA VAL A 33 3.73 -1.62 0.85
C VAL A 33 2.22 -1.71 0.71
N ALA A 34 1.70 -2.88 0.36
CA ALA A 34 0.27 -3.07 0.09
C ALA A 34 -0.24 -4.43 0.60
N PRO A 35 -1.56 -4.58 0.80
CA PRO A 35 -2.14 -5.87 1.17
C PRO A 35 -1.87 -6.96 0.13
N GLU A 36 -1.76 -8.22 0.54
CA GLU A 36 -1.64 -9.37 -0.37
C GLU A 36 -2.88 -9.55 -1.26
N HIS A 37 -4.06 -9.20 -0.74
CA HIS A 37 -5.36 -9.33 -1.41
C HIS A 37 -6.22 -8.09 -1.17
N GLU A 38 -7.20 -7.86 -2.06
CA GLU A 38 -8.21 -6.82 -1.94
C GLU A 38 -8.94 -6.88 -0.58
N ARG A 39 -9.13 -5.72 0.07
CA ARG A 39 -9.79 -5.60 1.38
C ARG A 39 -11.07 -4.73 1.39
N SER A 40 -11.77 -4.62 0.26
CA SER A 40 -12.92 -3.72 0.01
C SER A 40 -14.17 -3.89 0.91
N ALA A 41 -14.16 -4.74 1.93
CA ALA A 41 -15.31 -4.96 2.82
C ALA A 41 -14.97 -5.40 4.25
N THR A 42 -13.78 -5.11 4.78
CA THR A 42 -13.45 -5.49 6.17
C THR A 42 -14.01 -4.50 7.20
N GLY A 43 -15.33 -4.36 7.26
CA GLY A 43 -16.04 -3.63 8.31
C GLY A 43 -16.17 -4.37 9.65
N HIS A 44 -15.71 -5.62 9.77
CA HIS A 44 -15.76 -6.39 11.04
C HIS A 44 -14.78 -7.57 11.14
N ALA A 45 -13.77 -7.67 10.27
CA ALA A 45 -12.82 -8.78 10.31
C ALA A 45 -11.71 -8.50 11.33
N ILE A 46 -12.06 -8.60 12.61
CA ILE A 46 -11.12 -8.72 13.72
C ILE A 46 -10.22 -9.93 13.44
N THR A 47 -9.06 -9.69 12.84
CA THR A 47 -7.99 -10.69 12.74
C THR A 47 -7.11 -10.54 13.97
N LEU A 48 -7.68 -10.78 15.15
CA LEU A 48 -6.88 -11.02 16.35
C LEU A 48 -6.13 -12.35 16.13
N HIS A 49 -4.81 -12.34 16.34
CA HIS A 49 -3.89 -13.49 16.51
C HIS A 49 -2.99 -13.95 15.35
N LYS A 50 -2.91 -13.28 14.19
CA LYS A 50 -1.79 -13.53 13.26
C LYS A 50 -0.75 -12.41 13.38
N PRO A 51 0.56 -12.72 13.57
CA PRO A 51 1.58 -11.68 13.52
C PRO A 51 1.55 -11.01 12.15
N LEU A 52 1.70 -9.69 12.17
CA LEU A 52 1.81 -8.88 10.96
C LEU A 52 3.10 -9.26 10.22
N ARG A 53 3.02 -9.51 8.92
CA ARG A 53 4.14 -9.93 8.08
C ARG A 53 4.21 -9.07 6.83
N ALA A 54 5.44 -8.77 6.41
CA ALA A 54 5.74 -8.17 5.12
C ALA A 54 6.65 -9.12 4.33
N VAL A 55 6.24 -9.48 3.12
CA VAL A 55 7.02 -10.33 2.22
C VAL A 55 7.43 -9.56 0.98
N PRO A 56 8.67 -9.66 0.48
CA PRO A 56 9.07 -9.02 -0.76
C PRO A 56 8.16 -9.42 -1.92
N ALA A 57 7.74 -8.44 -2.72
CA ALA A 57 6.87 -8.62 -3.87
C ALA A 57 7.48 -7.95 -5.10
N THR A 58 7.42 -8.65 -6.23
CA THR A 58 7.82 -8.11 -7.53
C THR A 58 6.69 -7.26 -8.10
N LEU A 59 7.01 -6.04 -8.54
CA LEU A 59 6.08 -5.14 -9.20
C LEU A 59 6.28 -5.23 -10.72
N PRO A 60 5.32 -5.78 -11.49
CA PRO A 60 5.46 -5.96 -12.93
C PRO A 60 5.78 -4.64 -13.67
N GLY A 61 6.90 -4.63 -14.38
CA GLY A 61 7.35 -3.48 -15.16
C GLY A 61 7.95 -2.34 -14.34
N SER A 62 8.33 -2.59 -13.08
CA SER A 62 9.03 -1.63 -12.22
C SER A 62 10.25 -2.27 -11.55
N ARG A 63 11.29 -1.48 -11.27
CA ARG A 63 12.45 -1.91 -10.46
C ARG A 63 12.30 -1.57 -8.98
N ILE A 64 11.16 -0.99 -8.58
CA ILE A 64 10.90 -0.57 -7.21
C ILE A 64 10.74 -1.80 -6.29
N LYS A 65 11.21 -1.63 -5.05
CA LYS A 65 11.00 -2.63 -3.99
C LYS A 65 9.56 -2.55 -3.50
N GLY A 66 8.85 -3.68 -3.59
CA GLY A 66 7.52 -3.85 -3.05
C GLY A 66 7.48 -4.86 -1.91
N TRP A 67 6.53 -4.68 -1.00
CA TRP A 67 6.18 -5.67 0.02
C TRP A 67 4.67 -5.90 0.04
N ALA A 68 4.30 -7.17 0.05
CA ALA A 68 2.93 -7.59 0.32
C ALA A 68 2.77 -7.86 1.82
N THR A 69 1.63 -7.49 2.38
CA THR A 69 1.33 -7.69 3.81
C THR A 69 0.01 -8.41 4.02
N ASN A 70 -0.09 -9.16 5.12
CA ASN A 70 -1.34 -9.78 5.56
C ASN A 70 -2.26 -8.81 6.34
N GLY A 71 -1.84 -7.56 6.50
CA GLY A 71 -2.53 -6.52 7.26
C GLY A 71 -3.51 -5.69 6.43
N THR A 72 -4.00 -4.63 7.05
CA THR A 72 -4.80 -3.57 6.43
C THR A 72 -3.92 -2.52 5.73
N PRO A 73 -4.49 -1.63 4.90
CA PRO A 73 -3.77 -0.49 4.35
C PRO A 73 -3.10 0.39 5.43
N ALA A 74 -3.74 0.55 6.59
CA ALA A 74 -3.16 1.25 7.74
C ALA A 74 -1.90 0.54 8.27
N ASP A 75 -1.95 -0.79 8.38
CA ASP A 75 -0.79 -1.60 8.77
C ASP A 75 0.34 -1.50 7.74
N CYS A 76 0.00 -1.41 6.44
CA CYS A 76 0.98 -1.22 5.37
C CYS A 76 1.75 0.10 5.53
N VAL A 77 1.03 1.18 5.83
CA VAL A 77 1.66 2.48 6.11
C VAL A 77 2.54 2.40 7.36
N ALA A 78 2.05 1.79 8.44
CA ALA A 78 2.80 1.63 9.68
C ALA A 78 4.11 0.85 9.47
N LEU A 79 4.05 -0.32 8.80
CA LEU A 79 5.23 -1.11 8.47
C LEU A 79 6.21 -0.34 7.57
N GLY A 80 5.69 0.37 6.58
CA GLY A 80 6.50 1.19 5.69
C GLY A 80 7.31 2.23 6.46
N VAL A 81 6.64 3.02 7.30
CA VAL A 81 7.26 4.12 8.03
C VAL A 81 8.20 3.64 9.15
N LEU A 82 7.84 2.57 9.85
CA LEU A 82 8.54 2.14 11.06
C LEU A 82 9.67 1.15 10.80
N GLU A 83 9.53 0.25 9.81
CA GLU A 83 10.40 -0.92 9.69
C GLU A 83 11.01 -1.13 8.30
N LEU A 84 10.27 -0.84 7.22
CA LEU A 84 10.67 -1.27 5.87
C LEU A 84 11.47 -0.22 5.09
N LEU A 85 11.15 1.07 5.25
CA LEU A 85 11.87 2.13 4.55
C LEU A 85 13.17 2.46 5.29
N PRO A 86 14.25 2.81 4.58
CA PRO A 86 15.53 3.17 5.22
C PRO A 86 15.50 4.55 5.91
N GLY A 87 14.31 5.12 6.12
CA GLY A 87 14.09 6.48 6.62
C GLY A 87 12.70 6.97 6.26
N ARG A 88 12.20 7.93 7.02
CA ARG A 88 10.81 8.43 6.93
C ARG A 88 10.48 8.91 5.51
N PRO A 89 9.31 8.53 4.95
CA PRO A 89 8.87 9.07 3.67
C PRO A 89 8.48 10.55 3.81
N ASP A 90 8.67 11.32 2.74
CA ASP A 90 8.21 12.70 2.65
C ASP A 90 6.69 12.74 2.43
N VAL A 91 6.16 11.76 1.70
CA VAL A 91 4.73 11.64 1.38
C VAL A 91 4.29 10.18 1.32
N VAL A 92 3.05 9.94 1.72
CA VAL A 92 2.35 8.65 1.55
C VAL A 92 1.24 8.85 0.53
N ILE A 93 1.18 7.98 -0.49
CA ILE A 93 0.15 8.00 -1.54
C ILE A 93 -0.63 6.70 -1.46
N SER A 94 -1.96 6.78 -1.33
CA SER A 94 -2.85 5.61 -1.37
C SER A 94 -3.64 5.60 -2.68
N GLY A 95 -3.49 4.55 -3.48
CA GLY A 95 -4.22 4.35 -4.73
C GLY A 95 -3.39 3.71 -5.85
N ILE A 96 -3.84 3.77 -7.10
CA ILE A 96 -5.17 4.24 -7.54
C ILE A 96 -6.19 3.13 -7.29
N ASN A 97 -7.21 3.41 -6.47
CA ASN A 97 -8.27 2.44 -6.19
C ASN A 97 -9.20 2.26 -7.41
N VAL A 98 -9.62 1.03 -7.67
CA VAL A 98 -10.63 0.70 -8.69
C VAL A 98 -12.02 0.99 -8.14
N GLY A 99 -12.45 2.25 -8.29
CA GLY A 99 -13.79 2.69 -7.90
C GLY A 99 -13.77 3.99 -7.10
N PRO A 100 -14.91 4.70 -7.04
CA PRO A 100 -15.01 5.95 -6.28
C PRO A 100 -15.00 5.67 -4.77
N ASN A 101 -14.05 6.27 -4.05
CA ASN A 101 -14.16 6.48 -2.60
C ASN A 101 -15.08 7.67 -2.33
N LEU A 102 -16.37 7.54 -2.65
CA LEU A 102 -17.40 8.56 -2.36
C LEU A 102 -18.14 8.17 -1.09
N ILE A 103 -18.05 9.00 -0.05
CA ILE A 103 -18.65 8.69 1.25
C ILE A 103 -20.14 9.06 1.29
N SER A 104 -20.96 8.12 1.73
CA SER A 104 -22.30 8.38 2.29
C SER A 104 -22.49 7.81 3.70
N THR A 105 -21.44 7.34 4.38
CA THR A 105 -21.62 6.76 5.72
C THR A 105 -20.43 7.03 6.66
N PHE A 106 -20.32 8.26 7.15
CA PHE A 106 -19.92 8.50 8.53
C PHE A 106 -21.22 8.77 9.30
N HIS A 107 -21.77 7.77 9.99
CA HIS A 107 -22.70 8.08 11.09
C HIS A 107 -21.85 8.47 12.30
N ALA A 108 -22.15 9.67 12.80
CA ALA A 108 -21.60 10.26 14.01
C ALA A 108 -21.80 9.37 15.25
#